data_AF-J2H7M7-F1
#
_entry.id   AF-J2H7M7-F1
#
_cell.length_a   1.000
_cell.length_b   1.000
_cell.length_c   1.000
_cell.angle_alpha   90.00
_cell.angle_beta   90.00
_cell.angle_gamma   90.00
#
_symmetry.space_group_name_H-M   'P 1'
#
loop_
_entity.id
_entity.type
_entity.pdbx_description
1 polymer ?
#
loop_
_entity_poly.entity_id
_entity_poly.type
_entity_poly.pdbx_seq_one_letter_code
_entity_poly.pdbx_strand_id
1 'polypeptide(L)' 'MWIIILILLISLLIALFEVPYMRRNAMKKEMLVFFIFLVVGTGLGIAESLEANIPNPLDWITFVYKPFSDFIFGTVE' A
#
# COMPACT_ATOMS: atom_id res chain seq x y z
N MET A 1 4.69 15.38 8.48
CA MET A 1 3.38 15.57 9.15
C MET A 1 2.26 16.04 8.22
N TRP A 2 2.48 17.06 7.39
CA TRP A 2 1.46 17.58 6.45
C TRP A 2 0.93 16.53 5.45
N ILE A 3 1.82 15.65 4.98
CA ILE A 3 1.48 14.57 4.05
C ILE A 3 0.48 13.58 4.69
N ILE A 4 0.67 13.23 5.96
CA ILE A 4 -0.26 12.34 6.70
C ILE A 4 -1.66 12.97 6.79
N ILE A 5 -1.72 14.28 7.07
CA ILE A 5 -3.00 15.02 7.13
C ILE A 5 -3.68 14.99 5.77
N LEU A 6 -2.93 15.17 4.68
CA LEU A 6 -3.46 15.10 3.32
C LEU A 6 -3.99 13.69 2.98
N ILE A 7 -3.23 12.64 3.32
CA ILE A 7 -3.62 11.24 3.11
C ILE A 7 -4.91 10.93 3.86
N LEU A 8 -5.01 11.35 5.13
CA LEU A 8 -6.22 11.18 5.95
C LEU A 8 -7.41 11.93 5.37
N LEU A 9 -7.21 13.18 4.92
CA LEU A 9 -8.25 13.99 4.32
C LEU A 9 -8.81 13.33 3.04
N ILE A 10 -7.94 12.86 2.16
CA ILE A 10 -8.32 12.17 0.93
C ILE A 10 -9.06 10.87 1.25
N SER A 11 -8.53 10.07 2.18
CA SER A 11 -9.16 8.80 2.61
C SER A 11 -10.57 9.04 3.19
N LEU A 12 -10.74 10.11 3.96
CA LEU A 12 -12.04 10.50 4.51
C LEU A 12 -13.02 10.94 3.42
N LEU A 13 -12.56 11.72 2.44
CA LEU A 13 -13.40 12.13 1.30
C LEU A 13 -13.88 10.90 0.52
N ILE A 14 -12.98 9.95 0.21
CA ILE A 14 -13.31 8.71 -0.48
C ILE A 14 -14.39 7.95 0.32
N ALA A 15 -14.19 7.75 1.62
CA ALA A 15 -15.17 7.10 2.48
C ALA A 15 -16.53 7.82 2.46
N LEU A 16 -16.57 9.16 2.48
CA LEU A 16 -17.81 9.93 2.46
C LEU A 16 -18.60 9.78 1.16
N PHE A 17 -17.95 9.53 0.02
CA PHE A 17 -18.64 9.27 -1.25
C PHE A 17 -19.06 7.81 -1.40
N GLU A 18 -18.19 6.87 -1.05
CA GLU A 18 -18.38 5.45 -1.33
C GLU A 18 -19.25 4.72 -0.29
N VAL A 19 -19.11 5.06 1.00
CA VAL A 19 -19.91 4.47 2.09
C VAL A 19 -21.42 4.69 1.91
N PRO A 20 -21.94 5.91 1.62
CA PRO A 20 -23.38 6.08 1.44
C PRO A 20 -23.89 5.35 0.19
N TYR A 21 -23.09 5.26 -0.87
CA TYR A 21 -23.44 4.50 -2.08
C TYR A 21 -23.60 3.00 -1.77
N MET A 22 -22.61 2.39 -1.11
CA MET A 22 -22.68 0.97 -0.72
C MET A 22 -23.79 0.69 0.29
N ARG A 23 -24.03 1.60 1.24
CA ARG A 23 -25.10 1.47 2.23
C ARG A 23 -26.48 1.52 1.59
N ARG A 24 -26.69 2.36 0.57
CA ARG A 24 -27.95 2.43 -0.20
C ARG A 24 -28.20 1.15 -1.00
N ASN A 25 -27.15 0.53 -1.53
CA ASN A 25 -27.27 -0.70 -2.33
C ASN A 25 -27.22 -2.00 -1.49
N ALA A 26 -27.22 -1.91 -0.15
CA ALA A 26 -27.11 -3.04 0.78
C ALA A 26 -25.88 -3.96 0.54
N MET A 27 -24.81 -3.39 -0.03
CA MET A 27 -23.58 -4.08 -0.43
C MET A 27 -22.62 -4.28 0.75
N LYS A 28 -23.02 -5.16 1.69
CA LYS A 28 -22.27 -5.37 2.95
C LYS A 28 -20.91 -6.03 2.74
N LYS A 29 -20.76 -6.91 1.75
CA LYS A 29 -19.49 -7.61 1.48
C LYS A 29 -18.48 -6.67 0.85
N GLU A 30 -18.94 -5.85 -0.07
CA GLU A 30 -18.16 -4.87 -0.80
C GLU A 30 -17.73 -3.73 0.12
N MET A 31 -18.60 -3.32 1.05
CA MET A 31 -18.24 -2.37 2.11
C MET A 31 -17.11 -2.88 3.01
N LEU A 32 -17.08 -4.19 3.32
CA LEU A 32 -15.99 -4.79 4.08
C LEU A 32 -14.68 -4.76 3.29
N VAL A 33 -14.71 -5.20 2.02
CA VAL A 33 -13.54 -5.18 1.14
C VAL A 33 -13.02 -3.75 0.98
N PHE A 34 -13.91 -2.80 0.68
CA PHE A 34 -13.57 -1.38 0.59
C PHE A 34 -12.87 -0.87 1.86
N PHE A 35 -13.41 -1.16 3.05
CA PHE A 35 -12.81 -0.68 4.29
C PHE A 35 -11.44 -1.31 4.54
N ILE A 36 -11.26 -2.59 4.23
CA ILE A 36 -9.95 -3.26 4.32
C ILE A 36 -8.95 -2.57 3.39
N PHE A 37 -9.30 -2.38 2.12
CA PHE A 37 -8.42 -1.73 1.15
C PHE A 37 -8.11 -0.28 1.52
N LEU A 38 -9.10 0.47 2.01
CA LEU A 38 -8.93 1.85 2.47
C LEU A 38 -7.96 1.90 3.65
N VAL A 39 -8.17 1.09 4.69
CA VAL A 39 -7.29 1.05 5.87
C VAL A 39 -5.88 0.63 5.50
N VAL A 40 -5.73 -0.39 4.64
CA VAL A 40 -4.41 -0.86 4.18
C VAL A 40 -3.70 0.23 3.38
N GLY A 41 -4.36 0.85 2.42
CA GLY A 41 -3.78 1.93 1.59
C GLY A 41 -3.41 3.16 2.42
N THR A 42 -4.30 3.63 3.29
CA THR A 42 -4.04 4.75 4.20
C THR A 42 -2.90 4.41 5.16
N GLY A 43 -2.90 3.21 5.75
CA GLY A 43 -1.87 2.75 6.68
C GLY A 43 -0.49 2.65 6.02
N LEU A 44 -0.42 2.11 4.81
CA LEU A 44 0.80 2.06 4.01
C LEU A 44 1.33 3.46 3.67
N GLY A 45 0.45 4.38 3.24
CA GLY A 45 0.85 5.76 2.95
C GLY A 45 1.34 6.52 4.17
N ILE A 46 0.75 6.28 5.35
CA ILE A 46 1.23 6.85 6.61
C ILE A 46 2.59 6.25 6.98
N ALA A 47 2.75 4.94 6.87
CA ALA A 47 3.99 4.26 7.20
C ALA A 47 5.15 4.68 6.27
N GLU A 48 4.87 4.88 4.98
CA GLU A 48 5.82 5.45 4.02
C GLU A 48 6.19 6.90 4.38
N SER A 49 5.21 7.75 4.72
CA SER A 49 5.47 9.11 5.21
C SER A 49 6.22 9.17 6.55
N LEU A 50 6.26 8.09 7.32
CA LEU A 50 7.03 7.99 8.57
C LEU A 50 8.45 7.46 8.33
N GLU A 51 8.87 7.28 7.07
CA GLU A 51 10.13 6.62 6.71
C GLU A 51 10.27 5.26 7.41
N ALA A 52 9.15 4.59 7.67
CA ALA A 52 9.20 3.22 8.16
C ALA A 52 9.98 2.41 7.12
N ASN A 53 10.94 1.60 7.59
CA ASN A 53 11.70 0.67 6.75
C ASN A 53 10.77 -0.43 6.22
N ILE A 54 9.84 -0.06 5.35
CA ILE A 54 9.07 -0.97 4.53
C ILE A 54 10.05 -1.41 3.45
N PRO A 55 10.43 -2.69 3.42
CA PRO A 55 11.33 -3.17 2.39
C PRO A 55 10.71 -2.85 1.03
N ASN A 56 11.47 -2.16 0.18
CA ASN A 56 10.99 -1.77 -1.12
C ASN A 56 10.69 -3.06 -1.90
N PRO A 57 9.60 -3.16 -2.67
CA PRO A 57 9.40 -4.27 -3.60
C PRO A 57 10.62 -4.52 -4.49
N LEU A 58 11.39 -3.47 -4.81
CA LEU A 58 12.67 -3.59 -5.50
C LEU A 58 13.75 -4.30 -4.68
N ASP A 59 13.76 -4.17 -3.35
CA ASP A 59 14.69 -4.92 -2.48
C ASP A 59 14.38 -6.41 -2.52
N TRP A 60 13.10 -6.77 -2.62
CA TRP A 60 12.68 -8.17 -2.76
C TRP A 60 13.05 -8.74 -4.13
N ILE A 61 12.82 -7.97 -5.19
CA ILE A 61 13.30 -8.33 -6.53
C ILE A 61 14.81 -8.48 -6.50
N THR A 62 15.53 -7.54 -5.90
CA THR A 62 16.98 -7.58 -5.77
C THR A 62 17.42 -8.81 -5.00
N PHE A 63 16.78 -9.17 -3.87
CA PHE A 63 17.10 -10.38 -3.11
C PHE A 63 16.96 -11.67 -3.95
N VAL A 64 15.92 -11.75 -4.80
CA VAL A 64 15.69 -12.89 -5.69
C VAL A 64 16.70 -12.91 -6.85
N TYR A 65 17.04 -11.75 -7.42
CA TYR A 65 17.93 -11.64 -8.57
C TYR A 65 19.42 -11.63 -8.21
N LYS A 66 19.79 -11.24 -6.98
CA LYS A 66 21.17 -11.21 -6.48
C LYS A 66 21.90 -12.54 -6.65
N PRO A 67 21.35 -13.72 -6.24
CA PRO A 67 22.04 -14.99 -6.45
C PRO A 67 22.22 -15.34 -7.94
N PHE A 68 21.31 -14.92 -8.82
CA PHE A 68 21.47 -15.08 -10.27
C PHE A 68 22.57 -14.16 -10.81
N SER A 69 22.62 -12.91 -10.36
CA SER A 69 23.67 -11.96 -10.70
C SER A 69 25.03 -12.46 -10.23
N ASP A 70 25.14 -12.91 -8.97
CA ASP A 70 26.37 -13.44 -8.41
C ASP A 70 26.83 -14.72 -9.13
N PHE A 71 25.91 -15.56 -9.62
CA PHE A 71 26.25 -16.72 -10.44
C PHE A 71 26.79 -16.33 -11.83
N ILE A 72 26.19 -15.33 -12.48
CA ILE A 72 26.60 -14.86 -13.81
C ILE A 72 27.92 -14.07 -13.73
N PHE A 73 28.10 -13.20 -12.73
CA PHE A 73 29.31 -12.40 -12.60
C PHE A 73 30.44 -13.16 -11.88
N GLY A 74 30.12 -14.05 -10.94
CA GLY A 74 31.10 -14.90 -10.26
C GLY A 74 31.67 -16.05 -11.11
N THR A 75 31.16 -16.25 -12.33
CA THR A 75 31.73 -17.17 -13.33
C THR A 75 32.65 -16.45 -14.34
N VAL A 76 32.79 -15.12 -14.22
CA VAL A 76 33.61 -14.28 -15.12
C VAL A 76 34.96 -13.90 -14.48
N GLU A 77 35.20 -14.25 -13.21
CA GLU A 77 36.53 -14.26 -12.55
C GLU A 77 37.12 -15.67 -12.52
#